data_AF-A0A3D6CCV6-F1
#
_entry.id   AF-A0A3D6CCV6-F1
#
_cell.length_a   1.000
_cell.length_b   1.000
_cell.length_c   1.000
_cell.angle_alpha   90.00
_cell.angle_beta   90.00
_cell.angle_gamma   90.00
#
_symmetry.space_group_name_H-M   'P 1'
#
loop_
_entity.id
_entity.type
_entity.pdbx_description
1 polymer ?
#
loop_
_entity_poly.entity_id
_entity_poly.type
_entity_poly.pdbx_seq_one_letter_code
_entity_poly.pdbx_strand_id
1 'polypeptide(L)' 'WYWMPDVFERYFECFGKKLSDYYQLTRLDPSYRVYYPDGPLDIPADYEALRRLFEELEPGSAARLDAFMR' A
#
# COMPACT_ATOMS: atom_id res chain seq x y z
N TRP A 1 10.36 -1.33 -5.46
CA TRP A 1 10.14 -0.67 -4.16
C TRP A 1 10.34 0.83 -4.38
N TYR A 2 9.25 1.59 -4.42
CA TYR A 2 9.26 3.05 -4.57
C TYR A 2 8.63 3.62 -3.30
N TRP A 3 9.44 4.26 -2.47
CA TRP A 3 9.05 4.63 -1.12
C TRP A 3 8.84 6.14 -1.03
N MET A 4 7.77 6.55 -0.35
CA MET A 4 7.37 7.96 -0.16
C MET A 4 7.23 8.74 -1.49
N PRO A 5 6.24 8.41 -2.33
CA PRO A 5 6.07 9.07 -3.63
C PRO A 5 5.95 10.59 -3.52
N ASP A 6 5.31 11.09 -2.46
CA ASP A 6 5.10 12.53 -2.20
C ASP A 6 6.42 13.30 -2.02
N VAL A 7 7.47 12.65 -1.50
CA VAL A 7 8.81 13.27 -1.34
C VAL A 7 9.42 13.54 -2.71
N PHE A 8 9.29 12.58 -3.63
CA PHE A 8 9.77 12.73 -4.99
C PHE A 8 8.92 13.75 -5.76
N GLU A 9 7.60 13.73 -5.61
CA GLU A 9 6.73 14.74 -6.22
C GLU A 9 7.15 16.16 -5.80
N ARG A 10 7.29 16.41 -4.50
CA ARG A 10 7.74 17.71 -3.98
C ARG A 10 9.11 18.12 -4.50
N TYR A 11 10.05 17.18 -4.62
CA TYR A 11 11.37 17.46 -5.16
C TYR A 11 11.30 17.93 -6.63
N PHE A 12 10.51 17.25 -7.48
CA PHE A 12 10.35 17.64 -8.89
C PHE A 12 9.60 18.96 -9.04
N GLU A 13 8.62 19.23 -8.17
CA GLU A 13 7.89 20.49 -8.12
C GLU A 13 8.80 21.70 -7.86
N CYS A 14 9.87 21.55 -7.06
CA CYS A 14 10.85 22.61 -6.84
C CYS A 14 11.53 23.09 -8.14
N PHE A 15 11.52 22.29 -9.21
CA PHE A 15 12.06 22.63 -10.52
C PHE A 15 10.96 22.88 -11.58
N GLY A 16 9.70 22.97 -11.17
CA GLY A 16 8.56 23.13 -12.06
C GLY A 16 8.32 21.93 -12.98
N LYS A 17 8.70 20.72 -12.52
CA LYS A 17 8.56 19.47 -13.26
C LYS A 17 7.52 18.58 -12.60
N LYS A 18 6.89 17.71 -13.40
CA LYS A 18 6.05 16.64 -12.87
C LYS A 18 6.81 15.33 -12.91
N LEU A 19 6.71 14.55 -11.84
CA LEU A 19 7.30 13.21 -11.79
C LEU A 19 6.82 12.32 -12.96
N SER A 20 5.54 12.45 -13.32
CA SER A 20 4.91 11.70 -14.42
C SER A 20 5.48 12.00 -15.80
N ASP A 21 6.21 13.11 -15.97
CA ASP A 21 6.89 13.44 -17.22
C ASP A 21 8.12 12.53 -17.45
N TYR A 22 8.61 11.88 -16.38
CA TYR A 22 9.82 11.05 -16.38
C TYR A 22 9.55 9.59 -16.05
N TYR A 23 8.59 9.32 -15.16
CA TYR A 23 8.28 7.98 -14.70
C TYR A 23 6.79 7.68 -14.81
N GLN A 24 6.46 6.50 -15.34
CA GLN A 24 5.14 5.90 -15.21
C GLN A 24 5.22 4.78 -14.17
N LEU A 25 4.65 5.03 -12.99
CA LEU A 25 4.68 4.08 -11.89
C LEU A 25 3.41 3.24 -11.91
N THR A 26 3.58 1.91 -11.94
CA THR A 26 2.49 0.96 -11.75
C THR A 26 2.51 0.49 -10.30
N ARG A 27 1.38 0.65 -9.60
CA ARG A 27 1.21 0.07 -8.27
C ARG A 27 1.05 -1.44 -8.40
N LEU A 28 1.91 -2.19 -7.73
CA LEU A 28 1.83 -3.64 -7.70
C LEU A 28 0.74 -4.07 -6.72
N ASP A 29 -0.01 -5.11 -7.12
CA ASP A 29 -1.01 -5.77 -6.30
C ASP A 29 -0.88 -7.30 -6.50
N PRO A 30 -0.61 -8.09 -5.44
CA PRO A 30 -0.43 -7.70 -4.04
C PRO A 30 0.80 -6.83 -3.80
N SER A 31 0.77 -6.00 -2.75
CA SER A 31 1.92 -5.17 -2.36
C SER A 31 3.10 -6.03 -1.94
N TYR A 32 2.82 -7.12 -1.22
CA TYR A 32 3.77 -8.15 -0.87
C TYR A 32 3.04 -9.43 -0.48
N ARG A 33 3.76 -10.56 -0.53
CA ARG A 33 3.27 -11.88 -0.12
C ARG A 33 4.06 -12.36 1.07
N VAL A 34 3.36 -12.72 2.14
CA VAL A 34 3.95 -13.35 3.33
C VAL A 34 3.83 -14.86 3.19
N TYR A 35 4.91 -15.60 3.40
CA TYR A 35 4.90 -17.06 3.31
C TYR A 35 4.84 -17.67 4.72
N TYR A 36 3.71 -18.28 5.06
CA TYR A 36 3.55 -19.07 6.28
C TYR A 36 3.64 -20.58 5.96
N PRO A 37 3.91 -21.43 6.97
CA PRO A 37 3.87 -22.88 6.79
C PRO A 37 2.52 -23.39 6.23
N ASP A 38 1.43 -22.75 6.62
CA ASP A 38 0.06 -23.13 6.25
C ASP A 38 -0.40 -22.56 4.90
N GLY A 39 0.44 -21.73 4.26
CA GLY A 39 0.17 -21.13 2.96
C GLY A 39 0.66 -19.68 2.83
N PRO A 40 0.75 -19.15 1.60
CA PRO A 40 1.03 -17.75 1.39
C PRO A 40 -0.18 -16.87 1.73
N LEU A 41 0.07 -15.69 2.29
CA LEU A 41 -0.89 -14.63 2.52
C LEU A 41 -0.53 -13.44 1.63
N ASP A 42 -1.45 -13.05 0.75
CA ASP A 42 -1.30 -11.89 -0.11
C ASP A 42 -1.79 -10.63 0.59
N ILE A 43 -0.91 -9.64 0.72
CA ILE A 43 -1.27 -8.35 1.29
C ILE A 43 -1.66 -7.40 0.14
N PRO A 44 -2.96 -7.06 0.01
CA PRO A 44 -3.44 -6.23 -1.08
C PRO A 44 -2.91 -4.80 -0.97
N ALA A 45 -2.82 -4.13 -2.10
CA ALA A 45 -2.48 -2.71 -2.16
C ALA A 45 -3.65 -1.81 -1.76
N ASP A 46 -4.88 -2.24 -1.98
CA ASP A 46 -6.07 -1.46 -1.66
C ASP A 46 -6.44 -1.55 -0.17
N TYR A 47 -6.87 -0.43 0.41
CA TYR A 47 -7.19 -0.34 1.84
C TYR A 47 -8.47 -1.11 2.20
N GLU A 48 -9.51 -1.05 1.37
CA GLU A 48 -10.75 -1.79 1.62
C GLU A 48 -10.53 -3.30 1.49
N ALA A 49 -9.72 -3.73 0.52
CA ALA A 49 -9.30 -5.12 0.40
C ALA A 49 -8.48 -5.57 1.62
N LEU A 50 -7.56 -4.73 2.11
CA LEU A 50 -6.77 -5.00 3.32
C LEU A 50 -7.67 -5.13 4.55
N ARG A 51 -8.64 -4.23 4.69
CA ARG A 51 -9.61 -4.24 5.80
C ARG A 51 -10.44 -5.52 5.80
N ARG A 52 -10.89 -5.99 4.64
CA ARG A 52 -11.59 -7.29 4.49
C ARG A 52 -10.71 -8.47 4.85
N LEU A 53 -9.46 -8.48 4.35
CA LEU A 53 -8.50 -9.53 4.67
C LEU A 53 -8.30 -9.65 6.19
N PHE A 54 -8.16 -8.52 6.88
CA PHE A 54 -8.00 -8.49 8.32
C PHE A 54 -9.24 -9.03 9.03
N GLU A 55 -10.45 -8.62 8.62
CA GLU A 55 -11.69 -9.15 9.19
C GLU A 55 -11.86 -10.68 8.98
N GLU A 56 -11.43 -11.21 7.83
CA GLU A 56 -11.42 -12.64 7.54
C GLU A 56 -10.41 -13.42 8.39
N LEU A 57 -9.24 -12.82 8.67
CA LEU A 57 -8.20 -13.42 9.50
C LEU A 57 -8.56 -13.40 11.00
N GLU A 58 -9.03 -12.26 11.49
CA GLU A 58 -9.47 -12.07 12.88
C GLU A 58 -10.66 -11.09 12.90
N PRO A 59 -11.89 -11.57 13.20
CA PRO A 59 -13.06 -10.72 13.29
C PRO A 59 -12.86 -9.58 14.30
N GLY A 60 -13.17 -8.35 13.89
CA GLY A 60 -12.97 -7.13 14.68
C GLY A 60 -11.59 -6.48 14.52
N SER A 61 -10.65 -7.10 13.81
CA SER A 61 -9.34 -6.50 13.55
C SER A 61 -9.40 -5.35 12.54
N ALA A 62 -10.38 -5.34 11.62
CA ALA A 62 -10.63 -4.23 10.69
C ALA A 62 -10.83 -2.90 11.42
N ALA A 63 -11.63 -2.91 12.50
CA ALA A 63 -11.88 -1.71 13.28
C ALA A 63 -10.63 -1.21 14.03
N ARG A 64 -9.73 -2.12 14.43
CA ARG A 64 -8.44 -1.76 15.02
C ARG A 64 -7.49 -1.16 13.99
N LEU A 65 -7.49 -1.67 12.77
CA LEU A 65 -6.75 -1.09 11.64
C LEU A 65 -7.24 0.34 11.35
N ASP A 66 -8.55 0.54 11.28
CA ASP A 66 -9.16 1.87 11.09
C ASP A 66 -8.75 2.86 12.20
N ALA A 67 -8.65 2.39 13.45
CA ALA A 67 -8.20 3.21 14.57
C ALA A 67 -6.70 3.56 14.50
N PHE A 68 -5.86 2.67 13.96
CA PHE A 68 -4.41 2.87 13.83
C PHE A 68 -4.04 3.87 12.73
N MET A 69 -4.82 3.93 11.66
CA MET A 69 -4.54 4.80 10.50
C MET A 69 -5.01 6.25 10.70
N ARG A 70 -5.60 6.57 11.85
CA ARG A 70 -5.99 7.93 12.26
C ARG A 70 -4.87 8.60 13.03
#